data_AF-A0A3S0EY25-F1
#
_entry.id   AF-A0A3S0EY25-F1
#
_cell.length_a   1.000
_cell.length_b   1.000
_cell.length_c   1.000
_cell.angle_alpha   90.00
_cell.angle_beta   90.00
_cell.angle_gamma   90.00
#
_symmetry.space_group_name_H-M   'P 1'
#
loop_
_entity.id
_entity.type
_entity.pdbx_description
1 polymer ?
#
loop_
_entity_poly.entity_id
_entity_poly.type
_entity_poly.pdbx_seq_one_letter_code
_entity_poly.pdbx_strand_id
1 'polypeptide(L)'
;MARAQQDNRLFNQMTKVSDWFAQYCTWNHRFPEGGEQIAFAKQQLNQLVPNIPYDSGELQLAQGLDAQSDYANPVEAPVESPQPVPVAANMDRIQIQSADLSLTNNDIQQYLTQPPQEWNAPPGTITAISNQTTTYVVWGAGRDGLPIRDPDTGRVRLIVGHYGLLFDNEE
;
A
#
# COMPACT_ATOMS: atom_id res chain seq x y z
N MET A 1 -12.69 2.05 19.91
CA MET A 1 -13.29 2.00 18.56
C MET A 1 -12.46 2.72 17.49
N ALA A 2 -11.80 3.85 17.79
CA ALA A 2 -10.98 4.58 16.81
C ALA A 2 -9.84 3.76 16.18
N ARG A 3 -9.13 2.92 16.96
CA ARG A 3 -8.02 2.08 16.45
C ARG A 3 -8.47 1.08 15.38
N ALA A 4 -9.52 0.31 15.64
CA ALA A 4 -10.04 -0.67 14.67
C ALA A 4 -10.50 -0.01 13.36
N GLN A 5 -11.04 1.21 13.41
CA GLN A 5 -11.41 1.98 12.22
C GLN A 5 -10.18 2.43 11.42
N GLN A 6 -9.10 2.83 12.09
CA GLN A 6 -7.83 3.18 11.43
C GLN A 6 -7.17 1.95 10.80
N ASP A 7 -7.15 0.82 11.51
CA ASP A 7 -6.61 -0.45 11.01
C ASP A 7 -7.44 -0.95 9.80
N ASN A 8 -8.76 -0.78 9.82
CA ASN A 8 -9.61 -1.07 8.65
C ASN A 8 -9.31 -0.15 7.46
N ARG A 9 -9.03 1.14 7.69
CA ARG A 9 -8.60 2.05 6.61
C ARG A 9 -7.27 1.64 6.02
N LEU A 10 -6.31 1.24 6.86
CA LEU A 10 -5.02 0.71 6.41
C LEU A 10 -5.22 -0.57 5.58
N PHE A 11 -6.06 -1.49 6.06
CA PHE A 11 -6.36 -2.72 5.35
C PHE A 11 -6.96 -2.46 3.96
N ASN A 12 -7.91 -1.52 3.84
CA ASN A 12 -8.47 -1.14 2.54
C ASN A 12 -7.40 -0.54 1.60
N GLN A 13 -6.44 0.21 2.14
CA GLN A 13 -5.31 0.72 1.37
C GLN A 13 -4.36 -0.41 0.93
N MET A 14 -4.12 -1.40 1.80
CA MET A 14 -3.37 -2.60 1.43
C MET A 14 -4.04 -3.34 0.27
N THR A 15 -5.37 -3.45 0.25
CA THR A 15 -6.11 -4.05 -0.87
C THR A 15 -5.84 -3.33 -2.18
N LYS A 16 -5.91 -2.00 -2.20
CA LYS A 16 -5.60 -1.19 -3.39
C LYS A 16 -4.15 -1.39 -3.87
N VAL A 17 -3.21 -1.46 -2.92
CA VAL A 17 -1.79 -1.75 -3.23
C VAL A 17 -1.65 -3.14 -3.85
N SER A 18 -2.33 -4.14 -3.28
CA SER A 18 -2.34 -5.50 -3.83
C SER A 18 -2.97 -5.57 -5.22
N ASP A 19 -4.07 -4.85 -5.47
CA ASP A 19 -4.72 -4.82 -6.78
C ASP A 19 -3.78 -4.21 -7.84
N TRP A 20 -3.05 -3.16 -7.48
CA TRP A 20 -2.01 -2.58 -8.35
C TRP A 20 -0.89 -3.59 -8.63
N PHE A 21 -0.40 -4.30 -7.62
CA PHE A 21 0.61 -5.35 -7.83
C PHE A 21 0.09 -6.49 -8.70
N ALA A 22 -1.17 -6.90 -8.53
CA ALA A 22 -1.79 -7.91 -9.38
C ALA A 22 -1.81 -7.48 -10.85
N GLN A 23 -2.20 -6.23 -11.13
CA GLN A 23 -2.18 -5.67 -12.49
C GLN A 23 -0.76 -5.57 -13.05
N TYR A 24 0.18 -5.05 -12.26
CA TYR A 24 1.58 -4.94 -12.66
C TYR A 24 2.16 -6.31 -13.02
N CYS A 25 1.96 -7.30 -12.16
CA CYS A 25 2.48 -8.65 -12.36
C CYS A 25 1.77 -9.37 -13.52
N THR A 26 0.50 -9.03 -13.80
CA THR A 26 -0.21 -9.55 -14.98
C THR A 26 0.41 -9.04 -16.28
N TRP A 27 0.77 -7.76 -16.35
CA TRP A 27 1.33 -7.16 -17.57
C TRP A 27 2.83 -7.41 -17.75
N ASN A 28 3.59 -7.48 -16.66
CA ASN A 28 5.05 -7.62 -16.71
C ASN A 28 5.52 -9.07 -16.48
N HIS A 29 4.61 -9.98 -16.13
CA HIS A 29 4.90 -11.36 -15.75
C HIS A 29 5.90 -11.54 -14.59
N ARG A 30 6.16 -10.46 -13.85
CA ARG A 30 7.09 -10.44 -12.72
C ARG A 30 6.69 -9.38 -11.71
N PHE A 31 7.18 -9.55 -10.49
CA PHE A 31 7.14 -8.52 -9.47
C PHE A 31 8.13 -7.39 -9.80
N PRO A 32 7.89 -6.12 -9.41
CA PRO A 32 8.83 -5.03 -9.70
C PRO A 32 10.18 -5.28 -9.02
N GLU A 33 11.23 -5.29 -9.84
CA GLU A 33 12.59 -5.62 -9.42
C GLU A 33 13.61 -4.56 -9.89
N GLY A 34 14.64 -4.34 -9.07
CA GLY A 34 15.66 -3.33 -9.37
C GLY A 34 15.21 -1.90 -9.07
N GLY A 35 16.19 -0.99 -8.94
CA GLY A 35 15.97 0.35 -8.41
C GLY A 35 14.94 1.18 -9.20
N GLU A 36 14.97 1.12 -10.53
CA GLU A 36 14.07 1.91 -11.38
C GLU A 36 12.61 1.43 -11.32
N GLN A 37 12.37 0.11 -11.38
CA GLN A 37 11.01 -0.44 -11.31
C GLN A 37 10.41 -0.24 -9.92
N ILE A 38 11.21 -0.38 -8.87
CA ILE A 38 10.79 -0.10 -7.50
C ILE A 38 10.48 1.40 -7.35
N ALA A 39 11.29 2.30 -7.90
CA ALA A 39 11.02 3.73 -7.86
C ALA A 39 9.71 4.10 -8.59
N PHE A 40 9.50 3.54 -9.79
CA PHE A 40 8.25 3.72 -10.54
C PHE A 40 7.04 3.17 -9.77
N ALA A 41 7.14 1.97 -9.22
CA ALA A 41 6.09 1.35 -8.41
C ALA A 41 5.76 2.20 -7.18
N LYS A 42 6.78 2.66 -6.44
CA LYS A 42 6.60 3.56 -5.29
C LYS A 42 5.89 4.86 -5.70
N GLN A 43 6.24 5.45 -6.83
CA GLN A 43 5.59 6.68 -7.31
C GLN A 43 4.10 6.48 -7.57
N GLN A 44 3.72 5.39 -8.24
CA GLN A 44 2.32 5.06 -8.54
C GLN A 44 1.54 4.71 -7.25
N LEU A 45 2.13 3.89 -6.38
CA LEU A 45 1.48 3.44 -5.15
C LEU A 45 1.28 4.60 -4.15
N ASN A 46 2.23 5.53 -4.04
CA ASN A 46 2.08 6.71 -3.20
C ASN A 46 0.90 7.60 -3.63
N GLN A 47 0.56 7.64 -4.92
CA GLN A 47 -0.63 8.35 -5.41
C GLN A 47 -1.94 7.64 -5.01
N LEU A 48 -1.93 6.31 -4.94
CA LEU A 48 -3.11 5.50 -4.59
C LEU A 48 -3.44 5.54 -3.10
N VAL A 49 -2.43 5.76 -2.25
CA VAL A 49 -2.58 5.73 -0.79
C VAL A 49 -2.01 6.99 -0.11
N PRO A 50 -2.55 8.18 -0.41
CA PRO A 50 -1.95 9.46 0.01
C PRO A 50 -1.97 9.67 1.53
N ASN A 51 -2.91 9.06 2.26
CA ASN A 51 -3.18 9.42 3.66
C ASN A 51 -2.70 8.32 4.62
N ILE A 52 -2.00 8.71 5.68
CA ILE A 52 -1.60 7.81 6.79
C ILE A 52 -2.78 7.67 7.76
N PRO A 53 -3.34 6.46 7.98
CA PRO A 53 -4.53 6.29 8.82
C PRO A 53 -4.37 6.69 10.30
N TYR A 54 -3.12 6.73 10.79
CA TYR A 54 -2.79 7.03 12.19
C TYR A 54 -2.36 8.47 12.43
N ASP A 55 -2.16 9.25 11.37
CA ASP A 55 -1.89 10.67 11.52
C ASP A 55 -3.22 11.42 11.64
N SER A 56 -3.41 12.10 12.77
CA SER A 56 -4.61 12.90 13.04
C SER A 56 -4.44 14.35 12.59
N GLY A 57 -3.27 14.74 12.09
CA GLY A 57 -3.00 16.05 11.52
C GLY A 57 -3.05 15.99 10.01
N GLU A 58 -4.02 16.70 9.42
CA GLU A 58 -4.23 16.82 7.97
C GLU A 58 -4.85 15.59 7.30
N LEU A 59 -6.19 15.65 7.14
CA LEU A 59 -6.84 15.08 5.96
C LEU A 59 -6.12 15.67 4.73
N GLN A 60 -5.09 14.99 4.24
CA GLN A 60 -4.46 15.31 2.98
C GLN A 60 -5.51 15.05 1.91
N LEU A 61 -6.13 16.13 1.46
CA LEU A 61 -7.11 16.14 0.38
C LEU A 61 -6.43 15.51 -0.82
N ALA A 62 -6.86 14.31 -1.19
CA ALA A 62 -6.50 13.71 -2.46
C ALA A 62 -6.82 14.75 -3.54
N GLN A 63 -5.81 15.17 -4.30
CA GLN A 63 -6.01 16.11 -5.39
C GLN A 63 -7.06 15.53 -6.35
N GLY A 64 -8.18 16.26 -6.51
CA GLY A 64 -9.03 16.13 -7.68
C GLY A 64 -10.42 15.53 -7.49
N LEU A 65 -11.05 15.55 -6.31
CA LEU A 65 -12.44 15.06 -6.19
C LEU A 65 -13.47 15.97 -5.50
N ASP A 66 -13.09 17.14 -4.96
CA ASP A 66 -14.05 18.13 -4.46
C ASP A 66 -13.70 19.54 -4.96
N ALA A 67 -14.18 19.88 -6.16
CA ALA A 67 -14.25 21.26 -6.64
C ALA A 67 -15.55 21.48 -7.43
N GLN A 68 -16.67 21.40 -6.75
CA GLN A 68 -17.91 22.09 -7.11
C GLN A 68 -18.32 22.86 -5.84
N SER A 69 -18.64 24.15 -5.83
CA SER A 69 -19.08 25.07 -6.89
C SER A 69 -18.71 26.49 -6.47
N ASP A 70 -18.15 27.31 -7.35
CA ASP A 70 -18.12 28.77 -7.12
C ASP A 70 -18.21 29.53 -8.46
N TYR A 71 -19.43 29.57 -8.99
CA TYR A 71 -19.86 30.66 -9.88
C TYR A 71 -20.37 31.79 -8.99
N ALA A 72 -19.51 32.73 -8.58
CA ALA A 72 -19.91 34.10 -8.20
C ALA A 72 -18.70 35.03 -7.95
N ASN A 73 -18.38 35.84 -8.97
CA ASN A 73 -17.82 37.21 -8.95
C ASN A 73 -16.53 37.40 -9.78
N PRO A 74 -16.56 38.23 -10.84
CA PRO A 74 -15.40 38.54 -11.66
C PRO A 74 -14.84 39.92 -11.28
N VAL A 75 -14.02 40.02 -10.24
CA VAL A 75 -13.29 41.27 -9.96
C VAL A 75 -11.91 40.96 -9.36
N GLU A 76 -10.89 41.37 -10.13
CA GLU A 76 -9.52 41.72 -9.72
C GLU A 76 -8.45 40.63 -9.48
N ALA A 77 -7.33 40.87 -10.20
CA ALA A 77 -6.00 40.28 -10.16
C ALA A 77 -5.84 38.82 -10.65
N PRO A 78 -4.81 38.50 -11.47
CA PRO A 78 -4.41 37.12 -11.69
C PRO A 78 -3.81 36.62 -10.38
N VAL A 79 -4.66 36.03 -9.54
CA VAL A 79 -4.22 35.23 -8.40
C VAL A 79 -3.33 34.15 -9.00
N GLU A 80 -2.03 34.21 -8.70
CA GLU A 80 -1.12 33.09 -8.94
C GLU A 80 -1.86 31.86 -8.43
N SER A 81 -2.19 30.97 -9.36
CA SER A 81 -2.83 29.70 -9.04
C SER A 81 -1.99 29.10 -7.92
N PRO A 82 -2.57 28.74 -6.75
CA PRO A 82 -1.79 28.10 -5.72
C PRO A 82 -1.17 26.88 -6.38
N GLN A 83 0.14 26.96 -6.65
CA GLN A 83 0.87 25.83 -7.17
C GLN A 83 0.59 24.74 -6.16
N PRO A 84 0.05 23.58 -6.58
CA PRO A 84 -0.19 22.52 -5.64
C PRO A 84 1.15 22.22 -5.00
N VAL A 85 1.26 22.55 -3.72
CA VAL A 85 2.41 22.18 -2.92
C VAL A 85 2.50 20.67 -3.11
N PRO A 86 3.57 20.12 -3.70
CA PRO A 86 3.71 18.69 -3.76
C PRO A 86 3.62 18.25 -2.31
N VAL A 87 2.55 17.53 -1.98
CA VAL A 87 2.30 16.99 -0.65
C VAL A 87 3.64 16.44 -0.21
N ALA A 88 4.10 16.82 0.99
CA ALA A 88 5.26 16.21 1.61
C ALA A 88 4.94 14.73 1.80
N ALA A 89 5.09 13.98 0.71
CA ALA A 89 5.03 12.56 0.66
C ALA A 89 6.15 12.14 1.60
N ASN A 90 5.78 11.53 2.71
CA ASN A 90 6.65 10.54 3.33
C ASN A 90 6.92 9.50 2.24
N MET A 91 7.94 9.72 1.42
CA MET A 91 8.22 8.98 0.18
C MET A 91 8.52 7.49 0.43
N ASP A 92 8.61 7.06 1.69
CA ASP A 92 8.88 5.69 2.12
C ASP A 92 7.69 5.01 2.84
N ARG A 93 6.45 5.45 2.59
CA ARG A 93 5.26 4.75 3.10
C ARG A 93 5.08 3.35 2.50
N ILE A 94 5.53 3.16 1.27
CA ILE A 94 5.49 1.86 0.59
C ILE A 94 6.87 1.26 0.57
N GLN A 95 7.02 0.13 1.25
CA GLN A 95 8.23 -0.68 1.20
C GLN A 95 8.00 -1.84 0.23
N ILE A 96 8.92 -2.02 -0.71
CA ILE A 96 8.89 -3.12 -1.67
C ILE A 96 10.16 -3.93 -1.43
N GLN A 97 10.00 -5.17 -0.99
CA GLN A 97 11.10 -6.08 -0.69
C GLN A 97 10.96 -7.30 -1.60
N SER A 98 11.90 -7.45 -2.52
CA SER A 98 11.88 -8.57 -3.46
C SER A 98 12.66 -9.78 -2.96
N ALA A 99 13.19 -9.83 -1.73
CA ALA A 99 14.29 -10.77 -1.41
C ALA A 99 13.93 -11.98 -0.52
N ASP A 100 12.65 -12.29 -0.28
CA ASP A 100 12.30 -13.39 0.61
C ASP A 100 11.98 -14.69 -0.16
N LEU A 101 13.04 -15.39 -0.58
CA LEU A 101 12.94 -16.68 -1.27
C LEU A 101 12.32 -17.79 -0.39
N SER A 102 12.12 -17.55 0.91
CA SER A 102 11.54 -18.52 1.84
C SER A 102 10.02 -18.47 1.90
N LEU A 103 9.38 -17.52 1.22
CA LEU A 103 7.93 -17.34 1.25
C LEU A 103 7.21 -18.52 0.56
N THR A 104 6.83 -19.52 1.36
CA THR A 104 5.96 -20.63 0.95
C THR A 104 4.54 -20.45 1.50
N ASN A 105 3.57 -21.18 0.93
CA ASN A 105 2.20 -21.19 1.44
C ASN A 105 2.11 -21.61 2.92
N ASN A 106 3.01 -22.48 3.39
CA ASN A 106 3.05 -22.90 4.79
C ASN A 106 3.52 -21.76 5.70
N ASP A 107 4.52 -20.99 5.27
CA ASP A 107 5.02 -19.84 6.04
C ASP A 107 3.96 -18.76 6.14
N ILE A 108 3.22 -18.51 5.06
CA ILE A 108 2.09 -17.56 5.07
C ILE A 108 1.05 -17.96 6.12
N GLN A 109 0.69 -19.25 6.21
CA GLN A 109 -0.26 -19.71 7.24
C GLN A 109 0.28 -19.52 8.65
N GLN A 110 1.59 -19.70 8.85
CA GLN A 110 2.24 -19.40 10.13
C GLN A 110 2.24 -17.89 10.43
N TYR A 111 2.47 -17.04 9.44
CA TYR A 111 2.52 -15.59 9.62
C TYR A 111 1.17 -14.98 10.00
N LEU A 112 0.05 -15.64 9.67
CA LEU A 112 -1.28 -15.25 10.14
C LEU A 112 -1.41 -15.30 11.68
N THR A 113 -0.64 -16.14 12.36
CA THR A 113 -0.66 -16.24 13.83
C THR A 113 0.58 -15.59 14.44
N GLN A 114 1.75 -15.89 13.89
CA GLN A 114 3.05 -15.44 14.33
C GLN A 114 3.84 -14.85 13.15
N PRO A 115 3.72 -13.54 12.90
CA PRO A 115 4.51 -12.89 11.87
C PRO A 115 6.01 -12.90 12.25
N PRO A 116 6.92 -12.81 11.27
CA PRO A 116 8.36 -12.70 11.52
C PRO A 116 8.68 -11.55 12.48
N GLN A 117 9.69 -11.71 13.34
CA GLN A 117 10.01 -10.72 14.38
C GLN A 117 10.56 -9.42 13.79
N GLU A 118 11.18 -9.52 12.62
CA GLU A 118 11.72 -8.44 11.82
C GLU A 118 10.64 -7.63 11.08
N TRP A 119 9.38 -8.06 11.09
CA TRP A 119 8.27 -7.28 10.52
C TRP A 119 7.92 -6.11 11.44
N ASN A 120 8.74 -5.08 11.34
CA ASN A 120 8.57 -3.81 12.01
C ASN A 120 8.78 -2.68 10.99
N ALA A 121 7.85 -1.73 10.97
CA ALA A 121 7.97 -0.54 10.13
C ALA A 121 7.27 0.65 10.80
N PRO A 122 7.53 1.90 10.36
CA PRO A 122 6.83 3.06 10.88
C PRO A 122 5.30 2.91 10.74
N PRO A 123 4.50 3.42 11.70
CA PRO A 123 3.05 3.30 11.65
C PRO A 123 2.42 3.77 10.34
N GLY A 124 1.53 2.95 9.78
CA GLY A 124 0.84 3.22 8.52
C GLY A 124 1.63 2.86 7.26
N THR A 125 2.86 2.35 7.39
CA THR A 125 3.66 1.81 6.27
C THR A 125 2.99 0.56 5.72
N ILE A 126 2.98 0.40 4.40
CA ILE A 126 2.54 -0.83 3.73
C ILE A 126 3.77 -1.46 3.09
N THR A 127 4.00 -2.73 3.41
CA THR A 127 5.15 -3.48 2.93
C THR A 127 4.65 -4.61 2.04
N ALA A 128 5.22 -4.70 0.83
CA ALA A 128 5.00 -5.80 -0.08
C ALA A 128 6.28 -6.62 -0.19
N ILE A 129 6.19 -7.91 0.12
CA ILE A 129 7.30 -8.86 0.11
C ILE A 129 7.00 -9.92 -0.95
N SER A 130 7.93 -10.16 -1.86
CA SER A 130 7.79 -11.17 -2.93
C SER A 130 8.88 -12.22 -2.82
N ASN A 131 8.52 -13.46 -3.16
CA ASN A 131 9.48 -14.57 -3.30
C ASN A 131 10.14 -14.63 -4.69
N GLN A 132 9.93 -13.61 -5.53
CA GLN A 132 10.40 -13.47 -6.92
C GLN A 132 9.93 -14.57 -7.89
N THR A 133 9.21 -15.57 -7.43
CA THR A 133 8.81 -16.71 -8.26
C THR A 133 7.34 -16.61 -8.62
N THR A 134 6.47 -16.70 -7.64
CA THR A 134 5.02 -16.83 -7.89
C THR A 134 4.14 -16.12 -6.89
N THR A 135 4.68 -15.66 -5.76
CA THR A 135 3.87 -15.24 -4.62
C THR A 135 4.42 -13.96 -4.02
N TYR A 136 3.51 -13.06 -3.64
CA TYR A 136 3.82 -11.91 -2.81
C TYR A 136 2.81 -11.77 -1.68
N VAL A 137 3.25 -11.14 -0.61
CA VAL A 137 2.44 -10.80 0.57
C VAL A 137 2.50 -9.30 0.80
N VAL A 138 1.34 -8.70 1.04
CA VAL A 138 1.19 -7.32 1.47
C VAL A 138 0.75 -7.32 2.93
N TRP A 139 1.48 -6.59 3.77
CA TRP A 139 1.13 -6.33 5.16
C TRP A 139 1.23 -4.84 5.47
N GLY A 140 0.54 -4.39 6.51
CA GLY A 140 0.52 -3.00 6.95
C GLY A 140 0.93 -2.87 8.41
N ALA A 141 1.80 -1.90 8.70
CA ALA A 141 2.22 -1.58 10.06
C ALA A 141 1.13 -0.76 10.78
N GLY A 142 0.62 -1.30 11.88
CA GLY A 142 -0.32 -0.65 12.76
C GLY A 142 0.30 0.50 13.55
N ARG A 143 -0.46 1.08 14.49
CA ARG A 143 0.01 2.17 15.36
C ARG A 143 1.25 1.80 16.18
N ASP A 144 1.43 0.52 16.48
CA ASP A 144 2.56 -0.06 17.21
C ASP A 144 3.75 -0.43 16.30
N GLY A 145 3.65 -0.18 15.00
CA GLY A 145 4.67 -0.54 14.01
C GLY A 145 4.71 -2.03 13.66
N LEU A 146 3.77 -2.82 14.18
CA LEU A 146 3.64 -4.26 13.94
C LEU A 146 2.51 -4.54 12.93
N PRO A 147 2.47 -5.72 12.30
CA PRO A 147 1.40 -6.07 11.38
C PRO A 147 0.01 -5.93 12.01
N ILE A 148 -0.89 -5.25 11.30
CA ILE A 148 -2.27 -5.08 11.77
C ILE A 148 -2.96 -6.43 11.98
N ARG A 149 -3.78 -6.50 13.01
CA ARG A 149 -4.52 -7.71 13.38
C ARG A 149 -6.01 -7.47 13.25
N ASP A 150 -6.70 -8.53 12.87
CA ASP A 150 -8.14 -8.57 12.89
C ASP A 150 -8.65 -8.53 14.35
N PRO A 151 -9.57 -7.61 14.69
CA PRO A 151 -10.02 -7.43 16.06
C PRO A 151 -10.88 -8.59 16.58
N ASP A 152 -11.52 -9.34 15.69
CA ASP A 152 -12.42 -10.43 16.04
C ASP A 152 -11.65 -11.75 16.22
N THR A 153 -10.63 -11.98 15.40
CA THR A 153 -9.87 -13.25 15.39
C THR A 153 -8.46 -13.15 15.99
N GLY A 154 -7.92 -11.94 16.16
CA GLY A 154 -6.54 -11.71 16.60
C GLY A 154 -5.46 -12.10 15.59
N ARG A 155 -5.86 -12.62 14.42
CA ARG A 155 -4.95 -13.02 13.33
C ARG A 155 -4.40 -11.80 12.62
N VAL A 156 -3.18 -11.91 12.12
CA VAL A 156 -2.58 -10.88 11.27
C VAL A 156 -3.36 -10.78 9.97
N ARG A 157 -3.62 -9.55 9.53
CA ARG A 157 -4.24 -9.29 8.23
C ARG A 157 -3.16 -9.19 7.17
N LEU A 158 -3.08 -10.22 6.34
CA LEU A 158 -2.19 -10.31 5.18
C LEU A 158 -3.04 -10.36 3.92
N ILE A 159 -2.53 -9.77 2.85
CA ILE A 159 -3.07 -9.98 1.50
C ILE A 159 -2.03 -10.75 0.72
N VAL A 160 -2.41 -11.91 0.22
CA VAL A 160 -1.54 -12.79 -0.55
C VAL A 160 -1.97 -12.69 -1.99
N GLY A 161 -1.01 -12.42 -2.88
CA GLY A 161 -1.23 -12.45 -4.31
C GLY A 161 -0.29 -13.43 -4.98
N HIS A 162 -0.73 -13.94 -6.12
CA HIS A 162 0.05 -14.85 -6.94
C HIS A 162 0.21 -14.29 -8.36
N TYR A 163 1.33 -14.61 -9.00
CA TYR A 163 1.64 -14.24 -10.38
C TYR A 163 2.42 -15.37 -11.07
N GLY A 164 2.45 -15.38 -12.41
CA GLY A 164 3.16 -16.41 -13.18
C GLY A 164 2.42 -17.75 -13.36
N LEU A 165 1.27 -17.97 -12.70
CA LEU A 165 0.48 -19.22 -12.78
C LEU A 165 -0.38 -19.38 -14.06
N LEU A 166 -0.29 -18.46 -15.02
CA LEU A 166 -1.19 -18.42 -16.18
C LEU A 166 -0.80 -19.38 -17.33
N PHE A 167 0.24 -20.22 -17.19
CA PHE A 167 0.71 -21.07 -18.28
C PHE A 167 0.80 -22.58 -17.98
N ASP A 168 0.26 -23.06 -16.85
CA ASP A 168 0.32 -24.50 -16.49
C ASP A 168 -1.00 -25.26 -16.75
N ASN A 169 -1.72 -24.93 -17.84
CA ASN A 169 -2.89 -25.68 -18.28
C ASN A 169 -2.93 -25.85 -19.80
N GLU A 170 -1.89 -26.40 -20.41
CA GLU A 170 -1.99 -27.12 -21.70
C GLU A 170 -0.90 -28.20 -21.78
N GLU A 171 -1.19 -29.41 -21.27
CA GLU A 171 -0.89 -30.71 -21.94
C GLU A 171 -1.68 -31.87 -21.31
#